data_AF-A0A3D8RRS4-F1
#
_entry.id   AF-A0A3D8RRS4-F1
#
_cell.length_a   1.000
_cell.length_b   1.000
_cell.length_c   1.000
_cell.angle_alpha   90.00
_cell.angle_beta   90.00
_cell.angle_gamma   90.00
#
_symmetry.space_group_name_H-M   'P 1'
#
loop_
_entity.id
_entity.type
_entity.pdbx_description
1 polymer ?
#
loop_
_entity_poly.entity_id
_entity_poly.type
_entity_poly.pdbx_seq_one_letter_code
_entity_poly.pdbx_strand_id
1 'polypeptide(L)'
;MAQIRGTAGYNLGHQNPFGGPGSAAATNDPSPLDTIREHTSKIEDWLDTLSDPIKPYLPAIGRFLIVVTFLEDSLRILTQWSDQLLYLRDYRKIPWGLTHAFLILNVVTMTICSLLVIGRKHAEIAVAGLLGVVIVQGLGYGLIFDLNFFLRNLSVVGGLLMVLSDSWVRKKFVPAGLPQLDEKDRKMYVQFAGRVLLIFLFIGFVFSGQWGLWRVVVSLFGFVACVMVIVGFKAKFSAILLVLLLSVFNILVNNFWTLHPHHPHKDFAKYDFFQILSIVGGLLLLVNMGPGQLSMDEKKKVY
;
A
#
# COMPACT_ATOMS: atom_id res chain seq x y z
N MET A 1 -63.21 -55.40 36.86
CA MET A 1 -64.35 -55.05 35.99
C MET A 1 -63.81 -54.45 34.69
N ALA A 2 -64.20 -55.05 33.55
CA ALA A 2 -64.37 -54.53 32.16
C ALA A 2 -63.36 -53.47 31.63
N GLN A 3 -62.50 -53.71 30.62
CA GLN A 3 -62.64 -54.08 29.18
C GLN A 3 -62.97 -52.90 28.23
N ILE A 4 -62.28 -52.90 27.06
CA ILE A 4 -62.55 -52.28 25.73
C ILE A 4 -61.67 -51.02 25.39
N ARG A 5 -60.62 -51.08 24.54
CA ARG A 5 -60.47 -51.19 23.05
C ARG A 5 -60.80 -49.88 22.29
N GLY A 6 -59.87 -49.36 21.48
CA GLY A 6 -60.21 -48.45 20.37
C GLY A 6 -59.22 -47.32 20.04
N THR A 7 -58.63 -47.42 18.85
CA THR A 7 -57.79 -46.46 18.10
C THR A 7 -58.49 -45.14 17.74
N ALA A 8 -57.78 -44.00 17.83
CA ALA A 8 -57.92 -42.85 16.92
C ALA A 8 -56.77 -41.85 17.16
N GLY A 9 -55.91 -41.67 16.16
CA GLY A 9 -54.96 -40.55 16.14
C GLY A 9 -55.68 -39.26 15.77
N TYR A 10 -55.16 -38.12 16.20
CA TYR A 10 -55.33 -36.86 15.47
C TYR A 10 -54.10 -35.96 15.67
N ASN A 11 -53.35 -35.87 14.57
CA ASN A 11 -52.42 -34.81 14.22
C ASN A 11 -53.12 -33.45 14.39
N LEU A 12 -52.60 -32.58 15.25
CA LEU A 12 -53.01 -31.18 15.31
C LEU A 12 -52.33 -30.41 14.17
N GLY A 13 -52.98 -30.43 13.01
CA GLY A 13 -52.66 -29.56 11.88
C GLY A 13 -53.12 -28.13 12.15
N HIS A 14 -52.19 -27.19 12.14
CA HIS A 14 -52.47 -25.80 11.78
C HIS A 14 -52.10 -25.64 10.30
N GLN A 15 -53.11 -25.76 9.43
CA GLN A 15 -53.03 -25.45 8.01
C GLN A 15 -53.06 -23.92 7.84
N ASN A 16 -51.97 -23.35 7.31
CA ASN A 16 -52.00 -22.04 6.68
C ASN A 16 -52.81 -22.13 5.36
N PRO A 17 -53.78 -21.24 5.07
CA PRO A 17 -54.69 -21.40 3.92
C PRO A 17 -54.14 -20.94 2.56
N PHE A 18 -52.85 -20.64 2.42
CA PHE A 18 -52.27 -20.16 1.16
C PHE A 18 -51.18 -21.12 0.65
N GLY A 19 -51.63 -22.20 0.00
CA GLY A 19 -50.79 -23.09 -0.79
C GLY A 19 -50.60 -22.55 -2.21
N GLY A 20 -49.49 -21.85 -2.45
CA GLY A 20 -48.94 -21.68 -3.79
C GLY A 20 -48.18 -22.95 -4.21
N PRO A 21 -48.02 -23.24 -5.53
CA PRO A 21 -47.43 -24.49 -5.98
C PRO A 21 -46.02 -24.66 -5.40
N GLY A 22 -45.77 -25.82 -4.78
CA GLY A 22 -44.45 -26.20 -4.32
C GLY A 22 -43.48 -26.25 -5.49
N SER A 23 -42.61 -25.25 -5.59
CA SER A 23 -41.39 -25.35 -6.37
C SER A 23 -40.41 -26.25 -5.61
N ALA A 24 -40.60 -27.56 -5.77
CA ALA A 24 -39.53 -28.54 -5.63
C ALA A 24 -38.51 -28.32 -6.77
N ALA A 25 -37.81 -27.19 -6.71
CA ALA A 25 -36.69 -26.81 -7.56
C ALA A 25 -36.09 -25.52 -6.97
N ALA A 26 -35.60 -25.59 -5.74
CA ALA A 26 -34.47 -24.74 -5.40
C ALA A 26 -33.32 -25.30 -6.23
N THR A 27 -33.14 -24.75 -7.43
CA THR A 27 -31.97 -25.04 -8.23
C THR A 27 -30.77 -24.67 -7.37
N ASN A 28 -30.02 -25.69 -6.95
CA ASN A 28 -28.64 -25.58 -6.51
C ASN A 28 -27.79 -25.17 -7.73
N ASP A 29 -28.15 -24.06 -8.37
CA ASP A 29 -27.28 -23.44 -9.35
C ASP A 29 -26.23 -22.70 -8.53
N PRO A 30 -24.95 -23.12 -8.55
CA PRO A 30 -23.91 -22.35 -7.90
C PRO A 30 -23.97 -20.96 -8.53
N SER A 31 -24.26 -19.94 -7.72
CA SER A 31 -24.22 -18.57 -8.19
C SER A 31 -22.85 -18.35 -8.84
N PRO A 32 -22.75 -17.69 -10.00
CA PRO A 32 -21.45 -17.37 -10.59
C PRO A 32 -20.54 -16.63 -9.59
N LEU A 33 -21.12 -15.95 -8.61
CA LEU A 33 -20.40 -15.34 -7.48
C LEU A 33 -19.80 -16.37 -6.52
N ASP A 34 -20.45 -17.51 -6.29
CA ASP A 34 -19.96 -18.58 -5.43
C ASP A 34 -18.83 -19.37 -6.10
N THR A 35 -18.93 -19.61 -7.42
CA THR A 35 -17.83 -20.21 -8.19
C THR A 35 -16.61 -19.30 -8.23
N ILE A 36 -16.81 -17.98 -8.45
CA ILE A 36 -15.73 -16.98 -8.36
C ILE A 36 -15.12 -16.97 -6.95
N ARG A 37 -15.95 -17.11 -5.91
CA ARG A 37 -15.50 -17.11 -4.51
C ARG A 37 -14.66 -18.35 -4.19
N GLU A 38 -15.02 -19.53 -4.70
CA GLU A 38 -14.26 -20.78 -4.52
C GLU A 38 -12.92 -20.74 -5.25
N HIS A 39 -12.88 -20.20 -6.48
CA HIS A 39 -11.62 -19.98 -7.18
C HIS A 39 -10.74 -18.95 -6.47
N THR A 40 -11.35 -17.87 -5.95
CA THR A 40 -10.63 -16.87 -5.17
C THR A 40 -10.06 -17.48 -3.88
N SER A 41 -10.79 -18.35 -3.18
CA SER A 41 -10.30 -18.98 -1.95
C SER A 41 -9.16 -19.96 -2.19
N LYS A 42 -9.21 -20.76 -3.27
CA LYS A 42 -8.08 -21.65 -3.63
C LYS A 42 -6.80 -20.87 -3.94
N ILE A 43 -6.92 -19.74 -4.64
CA ILE A 43 -5.79 -18.84 -4.91
C ILE A 43 -5.31 -18.17 -3.61
N GLU A 44 -6.23 -17.81 -2.72
CA GLU A 44 -5.93 -17.24 -1.40
C GLU A 44 -5.12 -18.22 -0.54
N ASP A 45 -5.52 -19.49 -0.46
CA ASP A 45 -4.82 -20.52 0.31
C ASP A 45 -3.40 -20.80 -0.24
N TRP A 46 -3.26 -20.84 -1.57
CA TRP A 46 -1.97 -21.01 -2.23
C TRP A 46 -1.03 -19.82 -1.95
N LEU A 47 -1.58 -18.61 -2.03
CA LEU A 47 -0.84 -17.38 -1.78
C LEU A 47 -0.45 -17.24 -0.30
N ASP A 48 -1.33 -17.65 0.61
CA ASP A 48 -1.03 -17.65 2.05
C ASP A 48 0.11 -18.63 2.36
N THR A 49 0.09 -19.82 1.76
CA THR A 49 1.17 -20.82 1.86
C THR A 49 2.52 -20.27 1.37
N LEU A 50 2.53 -19.55 0.25
CA LEU A 50 3.73 -18.87 -0.27
C LEU A 50 4.20 -17.73 0.62
N SER A 51 3.27 -17.02 1.27
CA SER A 51 3.59 -15.87 2.10
C SER A 51 4.09 -16.24 3.50
N ASP A 52 3.73 -17.42 4.03
CA ASP A 52 4.12 -17.91 5.36
C ASP A 52 5.62 -17.81 5.68
N PRO A 53 6.55 -18.26 4.82
CA PRO A 53 7.98 -18.14 5.09
C PRO A 53 8.49 -16.69 5.04
N ILE A 54 7.80 -15.80 4.31
CA ILE A 54 8.23 -14.41 4.09
C ILE A 54 7.62 -13.47 5.14
N LYS A 55 6.46 -13.83 5.72
CA LYS A 55 5.70 -13.06 6.73
C LYS A 55 6.58 -12.42 7.81
N PRO A 56 7.54 -13.11 8.44
CA PRO A 56 8.38 -12.50 9.48
C PRO A 56 9.26 -11.34 8.98
N TYR A 57 9.66 -11.38 7.71
CA TYR A 57 10.55 -10.40 7.08
C TYR A 57 9.81 -9.28 6.36
N LEU A 58 8.51 -9.46 6.08
CA LEU A 58 7.66 -8.46 5.41
C LEU A 58 7.80 -7.04 6.01
N PRO A 59 7.78 -6.84 7.35
CA PRO A 59 7.88 -5.48 7.92
C PRO A 59 9.26 -4.84 7.73
N ALA A 60 10.32 -5.64 7.60
CA ALA A 60 11.67 -5.16 7.35
C ALA A 60 11.85 -4.83 5.86
N ILE A 61 11.35 -5.71 4.98
CA ILE A 61 11.33 -5.50 3.53
C ILE A 61 10.54 -4.23 3.22
N GLY A 62 9.34 -4.07 3.76
CA GLY A 62 8.50 -2.90 3.51
C GLY A 62 9.19 -1.57 3.89
N ARG A 63 9.86 -1.52 5.05
CA ARG A 63 10.67 -0.37 5.46
C ARG A 63 11.83 -0.10 4.53
N PHE A 64 12.60 -1.13 4.19
CA PHE A 64 13.72 -1.01 3.28
C PHE A 64 13.27 -0.47 1.92
N LEU A 65 12.19 -1.04 1.39
CA LEU A 65 11.61 -0.62 0.11
C LEU A 65 11.15 0.84 0.14
N ILE A 66 10.57 1.33 1.24
CA ILE A 66 10.16 2.74 1.34
C ILE A 66 11.37 3.68 1.33
N VAL A 67 12.42 3.26 2.03
CA VAL A 67 13.63 4.03 2.26
C VAL A 67 14.58 4.00 1.06
N VAL A 68 14.53 2.95 0.24
CA VAL A 68 15.43 2.78 -0.91
C VAL A 68 15.34 3.94 -1.90
N THR A 69 14.17 4.59 -2.02
CA THR A 69 13.99 5.77 -2.88
C THR A 69 14.86 6.93 -2.43
N PHE A 70 15.00 7.14 -1.12
CA PHE A 70 15.88 8.18 -0.57
C PHE A 70 17.36 7.83 -0.69
N LEU A 71 17.70 6.54 -0.56
CA LEU A 71 19.07 6.06 -0.79
C LEU A 71 19.47 6.16 -2.27
N GLU A 72 18.54 5.89 -3.18
CA GLU A 72 18.76 6.07 -4.61
C GLU A 72 18.89 7.54 -4.96
N ASP A 73 18.03 8.40 -4.41
CA ASP A 73 18.11 9.84 -4.64
C ASP A 73 19.40 10.44 -4.08
N SER A 74 19.85 10.01 -2.90
CA SER A 74 21.13 10.44 -2.34
C SER A 74 22.30 10.01 -3.23
N LEU A 75 22.27 8.77 -3.74
CA LEU A 75 23.27 8.28 -4.70
C LEU A 75 23.22 9.09 -6.00
N ARG A 76 22.02 9.38 -6.52
CA ARG A 76 21.82 10.16 -7.74
C ARG A 76 22.45 11.55 -7.60
N ILE A 77 22.15 12.27 -6.51
CA ILE A 77 22.74 13.60 -6.25
C ILE A 77 24.27 13.53 -6.17
N LEU A 78 24.83 12.48 -5.55
CA LEU A 78 26.28 12.29 -5.49
C LEU A 78 26.90 12.04 -6.87
N THR A 79 26.26 11.19 -7.68
CA THR A 79 26.76 10.85 -9.03
C THR A 79 26.58 11.97 -10.05
N GLN A 80 25.54 12.79 -9.91
CA GLN A 80 25.17 13.88 -10.82
C GLN A 80 25.42 15.26 -10.18
N TRP A 81 26.41 15.35 -9.29
CA TRP A 81 26.66 16.54 -8.46
C TRP A 81 26.73 17.84 -9.27
N SER A 82 27.49 17.82 -10.37
CA SER A 82 27.70 18.97 -11.24
C SER A 82 26.41 19.46 -11.89
N ASP A 83 25.57 18.54 -12.37
CA ASP A 83 24.31 18.87 -13.04
C ASP A 83 23.28 19.44 -12.06
N GLN A 84 23.21 18.88 -10.85
CA GLN A 84 22.35 19.39 -9.78
C GLN A 84 22.76 20.79 -9.35
N LEU A 85 24.08 21.02 -9.22
CA LEU A 85 24.62 22.32 -8.86
C LEU A 85 24.35 23.37 -9.95
N LEU A 86 24.53 23.00 -11.22
CA LEU A 86 24.23 23.86 -12.37
C LEU A 86 22.75 24.22 -12.40
N TYR A 87 21.84 23.25 -12.21
CA TYR A 87 20.41 23.52 -12.17
C TYR A 87 20.04 24.49 -11.03
N LEU A 88 20.53 24.24 -9.81
CA LEU A 88 20.17 25.08 -8.66
C LEU A 88 20.78 26.49 -8.74
N ARG A 89 22.01 26.62 -9.24
CA ARG A 89 22.68 27.91 -9.35
C ARG A 89 22.21 28.69 -10.58
N ASP A 90 22.22 28.06 -11.75
CA ASP A 90 22.10 28.78 -13.02
C ASP A 90 20.63 28.91 -13.45
N TYR A 91 19.81 27.89 -13.20
CA TYR A 91 18.36 27.92 -13.49
C TYR A 91 17.55 28.50 -12.32
N ARG A 92 17.78 28.02 -11.10
CA ARG A 92 17.06 28.51 -9.90
C ARG A 92 17.64 29.78 -9.27
N LYS A 93 18.79 30.26 -9.74
CA LYS A 93 19.45 31.49 -9.27
C LYS A 93 19.77 31.48 -7.77
N ILE A 94 20.04 30.31 -7.20
CA ILE A 94 20.40 30.17 -5.78
C ILE A 94 21.91 30.48 -5.60
N PRO A 95 22.32 31.21 -4.55
CA PRO A 95 23.72 31.52 -4.29
C PRO A 95 24.59 30.26 -4.13
N TRP A 96 25.82 30.32 -4.64
CA TRP A 96 26.75 29.17 -4.72
C TRP A 96 26.96 28.44 -3.38
N GLY A 97 27.10 29.16 -2.27
CA GLY A 97 27.31 28.53 -0.96
C GLY A 97 26.06 27.79 -0.45
N LEU A 98 24.88 28.34 -0.74
CA LEU A 98 23.61 27.77 -0.30
C LEU A 98 23.26 26.52 -1.10
N THR A 99 23.58 26.46 -2.39
CA THR A 99 23.35 25.25 -3.21
C THR A 99 24.19 24.06 -2.76
N HIS A 100 25.47 24.26 -2.45
CA HIS A 100 26.32 23.20 -1.92
C HIS A 100 25.83 22.72 -0.55
N ALA A 101 25.56 23.66 0.37
CA ALA A 101 25.03 23.32 1.68
C ALA A 101 23.70 22.56 1.60
N PHE A 102 22.80 22.99 0.70
CA PHE A 102 21.54 22.31 0.43
C PHE A 102 21.74 20.88 -0.05
N LEU A 103 22.58 20.64 -1.07
CA LEU A 103 22.80 19.30 -1.61
C LEU A 103 23.47 18.38 -0.58
N ILE A 104 24.48 18.87 0.15
CA ILE A 104 25.15 18.09 1.22
C ILE A 104 24.15 17.72 2.31
N LEU A 105 23.38 18.70 2.81
CA LEU A 105 22.40 18.47 3.87
C LEU A 105 21.36 17.44 3.42
N ASN A 106 20.85 17.55 2.19
CA ASN A 106 19.91 16.58 1.64
C ASN A 106 20.51 15.17 1.60
N VAL A 107 21.70 14.99 1.04
CA VAL A 107 22.36 13.67 0.94
C VAL A 107 22.62 13.07 2.33
N VAL A 108 23.14 13.87 3.26
CA VAL A 108 23.46 13.42 4.62
C VAL A 108 22.19 13.06 5.38
N THR A 109 21.17 13.92 5.38
CA THR A 109 19.89 13.65 6.05
C THR A 109 19.20 12.44 5.45
N MET A 110 19.13 12.32 4.12
CA MET A 110 18.56 11.14 3.46
C MET A 110 19.29 9.87 3.87
N THR A 111 20.62 9.86 3.85
CA THR A 111 21.39 8.64 4.16
C THR A 111 21.25 8.26 5.64
N ILE A 112 21.40 9.21 6.57
CA ILE A 112 21.31 8.94 8.01
C ILE A 112 19.90 8.52 8.41
N CYS A 113 18.87 9.28 8.01
CA CYS A 113 17.49 8.95 8.36
C CYS A 113 17.05 7.62 7.73
N SER A 114 17.50 7.31 6.52
CA SER A 114 17.27 6.01 5.88
C SER A 114 17.81 4.85 6.71
N LEU A 115 19.07 4.94 7.14
CA LEU A 115 19.70 3.92 7.99
C LEU A 115 19.01 3.79 9.35
N LEU A 116 18.57 4.90 9.95
CA LEU A 116 17.83 4.90 11.21
C LEU A 116 16.45 4.24 11.10
N VAL A 117 15.74 4.45 9.97
CA VAL A 117 14.46 3.77 9.71
C VAL A 117 14.65 2.26 9.56
N ILE A 118 15.66 1.82 8.80
CA ILE A 118 15.98 0.39 8.61
C ILE A 118 16.42 -0.22 9.94
N GLY A 119 17.32 0.45 10.67
CA GLY A 119 17.82 0.02 11.98
C GLY A 119 16.81 0.15 13.12
N ARG A 120 15.61 0.68 12.86
CA ARG A 120 14.52 0.90 13.83
C ARG A 120 14.94 1.73 15.05
N LYS A 121 15.97 2.57 14.91
CA LYS A 121 16.47 3.46 15.97
C LYS A 121 15.93 4.86 15.70
N HIS A 122 15.24 5.45 16.69
CA HIS A 122 14.66 6.79 16.58
C HIS A 122 13.80 7.01 15.31
N ALA A 123 12.99 6.00 14.94
CA ALA A 123 12.21 6.00 13.69
C ALA A 123 11.32 7.24 13.50
N GLU A 124 10.80 7.81 14.58
CA GLU A 124 9.98 9.03 14.54
C GLU A 124 10.79 10.26 14.06
N ILE A 125 12.00 10.44 14.59
CA ILE A 125 12.90 11.53 14.19
C ILE A 125 13.37 11.30 12.74
N ALA A 126 13.68 10.04 12.41
CA ALA A 126 14.12 9.68 11.08
C ALA A 126 13.04 9.93 10.01
N VAL A 127 11.79 9.54 10.29
CA VAL A 127 10.65 9.81 9.41
C VAL A 127 10.39 11.31 9.29
N ALA A 128 10.43 12.06 10.38
CA ALA A 128 10.27 13.52 10.34
C ALA A 128 11.37 14.19 9.49
N GLY A 129 12.62 13.72 9.59
CA GLY A 129 13.73 14.19 8.76
C GLY A 129 13.51 13.91 7.27
N LEU A 130 13.07 12.69 6.91
CA LEU A 130 12.76 12.34 5.52
C LEU A 130 11.57 13.13 4.96
N LEU A 131 10.53 13.38 5.77
CA LEU A 131 9.42 14.26 5.38
C LEU A 131 9.89 15.70 5.15
N GLY A 132 10.77 16.20 6.01
CA GLY A 132 11.40 17.51 5.85
C GLY A 132 12.17 17.61 4.53
N VAL A 133 12.95 16.59 4.19
CA VAL A 133 13.67 16.51 2.90
C VAL A 133 12.71 16.62 1.72
N VAL A 134 11.61 15.85 1.72
CA VAL A 134 10.63 15.90 0.61
C VAL A 134 10.06 17.30 0.40
N ILE A 135 9.73 18.00 1.48
CA ILE A 135 9.20 19.38 1.42
C ILE A 135 10.29 20.34 0.91
N VAL A 136 11.48 20.28 1.51
CA VAL A 136 12.62 21.14 1.19
C VAL A 136 13.09 20.93 -0.25
N GLN A 137 13.11 19.70 -0.75
CA GLN A 137 13.40 19.38 -2.16
C GLN A 137 12.32 19.89 -3.09
N GLY A 138 11.04 19.74 -2.74
CA GLY A 138 9.94 20.30 -3.53
C GLY A 138 10.10 21.80 -3.77
N LEU A 139 10.39 22.56 -2.70
CA LEU A 139 10.64 24.00 -2.76
C LEU A 139 11.97 24.34 -3.47
N GLY A 140 13.04 23.62 -3.12
CA GLY A 140 14.40 23.84 -3.60
C GLY A 140 14.56 23.57 -5.10
N TYR A 141 13.89 22.55 -5.64
CA TYR A 141 13.88 22.25 -7.08
C TYR A 141 12.73 22.91 -7.83
N GLY A 142 11.68 23.35 -7.12
CA GLY A 142 10.62 24.20 -7.68
C GLY A 142 9.55 23.38 -8.39
N LEU A 143 9.48 22.11 -8.00
CA LEU A 143 8.64 21.09 -8.61
C LEU A 143 7.29 20.97 -7.88
N ILE A 144 6.98 21.89 -6.95
CA ILE A 144 5.70 21.90 -6.22
C ILE A 144 4.47 22.08 -7.14
N PHE A 145 4.66 22.69 -8.32
CA PHE A 145 3.59 22.88 -9.32
C PHE A 145 3.59 21.82 -10.42
N ASP A 146 4.60 20.93 -10.45
CA ASP A 146 4.59 19.78 -11.32
C ASP A 146 3.71 18.71 -10.68
N LEU A 147 2.50 18.53 -11.23
CA LEU A 147 1.51 17.57 -10.71
C LEU A 147 2.06 16.15 -10.63
N ASN A 148 2.90 15.74 -11.59
CA ASN A 148 3.48 14.41 -11.59
C ASN A 148 4.44 14.29 -10.41
N PHE A 149 5.41 15.21 -10.29
CA PHE A 149 6.37 15.23 -9.19
C PHE A 149 5.68 15.34 -7.81
N PHE A 150 4.63 16.14 -7.71
CA PHE A 150 3.86 16.32 -6.48
C PHE A 150 3.16 15.03 -6.04
N LEU A 151 2.42 14.38 -6.95
CA LEU A 151 1.75 13.09 -6.68
C LEU A 151 2.77 12.01 -6.28
N ARG A 152 3.96 12.05 -6.90
CA ARG A 152 5.10 11.19 -6.62
C ARG A 152 5.58 11.28 -5.18
N ASN A 153 5.85 12.51 -4.74
CA ASN A 153 6.32 12.81 -3.40
C ASN A 153 5.25 12.56 -2.33
N LEU A 154 3.99 12.86 -2.67
CA LEU A 154 2.86 12.58 -1.79
C LEU A 154 2.77 11.09 -1.46
N SER A 155 3.01 10.21 -2.42
CA SER A 155 3.08 8.78 -2.15
C SER A 155 4.19 8.37 -1.20
N VAL A 156 5.39 8.94 -1.37
CA VAL A 156 6.53 8.61 -0.52
C VAL A 156 6.24 9.06 0.92
N VAL A 157 5.62 10.23 1.08
CA VAL A 157 5.08 10.71 2.36
C VAL A 157 4.10 9.70 2.97
N GLY A 158 3.19 9.13 2.17
CA GLY A 158 2.28 8.08 2.63
C GLY A 158 2.97 6.81 3.13
N GLY A 159 3.99 6.34 2.40
CA GLY A 159 4.82 5.21 2.85
C GLY A 159 5.54 5.51 4.18
N LEU A 160 6.13 6.69 4.31
CA LEU A 160 6.77 7.14 5.54
C LEU A 160 5.81 7.22 6.74
N LEU A 161 4.59 7.72 6.53
CA LEU A 161 3.55 7.74 7.57
C LEU A 161 3.14 6.33 8.01
N MET A 162 3.09 5.36 7.08
CA MET A 162 2.87 3.95 7.44
C MET A 162 4.00 3.36 8.29
N VAL A 163 5.26 3.65 7.95
CA VAL A 163 6.44 3.22 8.74
C VAL A 163 6.40 3.75 10.17
N LEU A 164 5.98 5.01 10.31
CA LEU A 164 5.82 5.68 11.60
C LEU A 164 4.66 5.07 12.40
N SER A 165 3.55 4.72 11.74
CA SER A 165 2.45 3.97 12.36
C SER A 165 2.89 2.60 12.90
N ASP A 166 3.62 1.81 12.10
CA ASP A 166 4.13 0.49 12.53
C ASP A 166 5.13 0.60 13.69
N SER A 167 5.88 1.69 13.76
CA SER A 167 6.85 1.95 14.84
C SER A 167 6.18 2.30 16.17
N TRP A 168 4.99 2.91 16.14
CA TRP A 168 4.19 3.17 17.35
C TRP A 168 3.50 1.93 17.92
N VAL A 169 3.19 0.92 17.09
CA VAL A 169 2.46 -0.28 17.53
C VAL A 169 3.31 -1.16 18.46
N ARG A 170 4.64 -1.19 18.30
CA ARG A 170 5.51 -2.16 19.01
C ARG A 170 6.28 -1.60 20.19
N LYS A 171 6.24 -0.29 20.44
CA LYS A 171 7.03 0.36 21.52
C LYS A 171 6.42 0.26 22.93
N LYS A 172 5.27 -0.39 23.13
CA LYS A 172 4.65 -0.50 24.46
C LYS A 172 4.99 -1.84 25.13
N PHE A 173 6.08 -1.87 25.88
CA PHE A 173 6.14 -2.63 27.12
C PHE A 173 5.45 -1.76 28.18
N VAL A 174 4.26 -2.13 28.64
CA VAL A 174 3.54 -1.36 29.67
C VAL A 174 3.10 -2.30 30.79
N PRO A 175 3.48 -2.04 32.05
CA PRO A 175 2.98 -2.76 33.20
C PRO A 175 1.50 -2.45 33.41
N ALA A 176 0.73 -3.45 33.85
CA ALA A 176 -0.72 -3.42 33.96
C ALA A 176 -1.23 -2.24 34.82
N GLY A 177 -2.19 -1.45 34.30
CA GLY A 177 -3.10 -0.66 35.15
C GLY A 177 -3.32 0.82 34.85
N LEU A 178 -2.67 1.45 33.86
CA LEU A 178 -2.91 2.88 33.58
C LEU A 178 -3.99 3.11 32.50
N PRO A 179 -4.98 4.01 32.74
CA PRO A 179 -6.00 4.38 31.75
C PRO A 179 -5.37 4.92 30.47
N GLN A 180 -5.72 4.31 29.34
CA GLN A 180 -5.18 4.65 28.03
C GLN A 180 -5.91 5.86 27.45
N LEU A 181 -5.18 6.95 27.18
CA LEU A 181 -5.70 8.04 26.35
C LEU A 181 -5.71 7.60 24.88
N ASP A 182 -6.89 7.64 24.27
CA ASP A 182 -7.25 7.93 22.87
C ASP A 182 -6.24 7.70 21.71
N GLU A 183 -5.40 6.66 21.76
CA GLU A 183 -4.45 6.29 20.69
C GLU A 183 -5.09 5.49 19.54
N LYS A 184 -6.34 5.06 19.72
CA LYS A 184 -7.09 4.22 18.77
C LYS A 184 -7.43 5.00 17.50
N ASP A 185 -7.89 6.23 17.65
CA ASP A 185 -8.32 7.08 16.54
C ASP A 185 -7.13 7.50 15.68
N ARG A 186 -5.99 7.84 16.29
CA ARG A 186 -4.79 8.27 15.54
C ARG A 186 -4.24 7.18 14.63
N LYS A 187 -4.26 5.91 15.07
CA LYS A 187 -3.86 4.76 14.24
C LYS A 187 -4.83 4.53 13.09
N MET A 188 -6.13 4.67 13.34
CA MET A 188 -7.17 4.54 12.33
C MET A 188 -7.01 5.61 11.24
N TYR A 189 -6.83 6.88 11.62
CA TYR A 189 -6.62 7.97 10.66
C TYR A 189 -5.34 7.80 9.85
N VAL A 190 -4.24 7.36 10.45
CA VAL A 190 -2.97 7.16 9.72
C VAL A 190 -3.05 5.96 8.77
N GLN A 191 -3.73 4.87 9.15
CA GLN A 191 -3.94 3.72 8.26
C GLN A 191 -4.90 4.06 7.09
N PHE A 192 -5.95 4.82 7.37
CA PHE A 192 -6.87 5.30 6.35
C PHE A 192 -6.19 6.30 5.41
N ALA A 193 -5.43 7.26 5.94
CA ALA A 193 -4.61 8.16 5.15
C ALA A 193 -3.63 7.38 4.28
N GLY A 194 -3.02 6.32 4.80
CA GLY A 194 -2.20 5.39 4.03
C GLY A 194 -2.95 4.77 2.84
N ARG A 195 -4.21 4.33 3.03
CA ARG A 195 -5.05 3.80 1.93
C ARG A 195 -5.40 4.84 0.89
N VAL A 196 -5.76 6.05 1.31
CA VAL A 196 -6.07 7.16 0.40
C VAL A 196 -4.83 7.60 -0.37
N LEU A 197 -3.66 7.61 0.28
CA LEU A 197 -2.37 7.91 -0.35
C LEU A 197 -2.00 6.91 -1.45
N LEU A 198 -2.38 5.64 -1.32
CA LEU A 198 -2.19 4.62 -2.37
C LEU A 198 -2.95 4.93 -3.66
N ILE A 199 -4.03 5.71 -3.60
CA ILE A 199 -4.81 6.11 -4.77
C ILE A 199 -4.06 7.18 -5.56
N PHE A 200 -3.65 8.25 -4.87
CA PHE A 200 -2.87 9.33 -5.47
C PHE A 200 -1.61 8.81 -6.14
N LEU A 201 -1.06 7.78 -5.52
CA LEU A 201 0.07 7.07 -6.04
C LEU A 201 -0.25 6.28 -7.32
N PHE A 202 -1.32 5.49 -7.33
CA PHE A 202 -1.72 4.74 -8.52
C PHE A 202 -2.04 5.70 -9.68
N ILE A 203 -2.70 6.81 -9.38
CA ILE A 203 -2.95 7.91 -10.31
C ILE A 203 -1.61 8.45 -10.86
N GLY A 204 -0.67 8.82 -9.98
CA GLY A 204 0.65 9.29 -10.39
C GLY A 204 1.37 8.30 -11.32
N PHE A 205 1.32 7.00 -10.99
CA PHE A 205 1.85 5.94 -11.83
C PHE A 205 1.15 5.85 -13.20
N VAL A 206 -0.18 5.96 -13.28
CA VAL A 206 -0.91 5.95 -14.55
C VAL A 206 -0.50 7.13 -15.43
N PHE A 207 -0.37 8.32 -14.84
CA PHE A 207 -0.03 9.55 -15.56
C PHE A 207 1.45 9.69 -15.92
N SER A 208 2.37 8.97 -15.24
CA SER A 208 3.82 9.18 -15.40
C SER A 208 4.45 8.55 -16.64
N GLY A 209 3.70 7.99 -17.58
CA GLY A 209 4.37 7.56 -18.80
C GLY A 209 3.49 7.27 -19.98
N GLN A 210 4.16 6.78 -21.02
CA GLN A 210 3.58 6.72 -22.36
C GLN A 210 2.40 5.75 -22.40
N TRP A 211 1.34 6.23 -23.02
CA TRP A 211 0.09 5.50 -23.19
C TRP A 211 0.27 4.46 -24.30
N GLY A 212 0.38 3.19 -23.90
CA GLY A 212 0.33 2.03 -24.79
C GLY A 212 -0.83 1.12 -24.40
N LEU A 213 -1.31 0.30 -25.34
CA LEU A 213 -2.43 -0.64 -25.11
C LEU A 213 -2.22 -1.52 -23.88
N TRP A 214 -1.00 -2.05 -23.70
CA TRP A 214 -0.65 -2.87 -22.54
C TRP A 214 -0.77 -2.12 -21.22
N ARG A 215 -0.30 -0.87 -21.18
CA ARG A 215 -0.38 -0.01 -19.99
C ARG A 215 -1.83 0.26 -19.62
N VAL A 216 -2.69 0.55 -20.59
CA VAL A 216 -4.12 0.78 -20.36
C VAL A 216 -4.78 -0.43 -19.72
N VAL A 217 -4.51 -1.64 -20.23
CA VAL A 217 -5.05 -2.89 -19.67
C VAL A 217 -4.59 -3.09 -18.23
N VAL A 218 -3.29 -2.97 -17.96
CA VAL A 218 -2.74 -3.13 -16.60
C VAL A 218 -3.26 -2.04 -15.65
N SER A 219 -3.39 -0.80 -16.12
CA SER A 219 -3.95 0.31 -15.35
C SER A 219 -5.42 0.09 -15.00
N LEU A 220 -6.21 -0.55 -15.87
CA LEU A 220 -7.59 -0.90 -15.56
C LEU A 220 -7.67 -1.94 -14.43
N PHE A 221 -6.90 -3.03 -14.54
CA PHE A 221 -6.84 -4.05 -13.48
C PHE A 221 -6.29 -3.49 -12.17
N GLY A 222 -5.25 -2.66 -12.22
CA GLY A 222 -4.67 -1.99 -11.07
C GLY A 222 -5.66 -1.04 -10.40
N PHE A 223 -6.47 -0.30 -11.17
CA PHE A 223 -7.49 0.60 -10.64
C PHE A 223 -8.55 -0.16 -9.86
N VAL A 224 -9.05 -1.28 -10.40
CA VAL A 224 -10.01 -2.16 -9.71
C VAL A 224 -9.42 -2.71 -8.41
N ALA A 225 -8.16 -3.15 -8.42
CA ALA A 225 -7.47 -3.62 -7.22
C ALA A 225 -7.30 -2.51 -6.17
N CYS A 226 -6.96 -1.28 -6.57
CA CYS A 226 -6.91 -0.13 -5.67
C CYS A 226 -8.26 0.17 -5.02
N VAL A 227 -9.36 0.14 -5.79
CA VAL A 227 -10.72 0.34 -5.26
C VAL A 227 -11.06 -0.72 -4.19
N MET A 228 -10.72 -1.99 -4.43
CA MET A 228 -10.95 -3.07 -3.46
C MET A 228 -10.17 -2.85 -2.14
N VAL A 229 -8.93 -2.34 -2.21
CA VAL A 229 -8.10 -2.04 -1.02
C VAL A 229 -8.71 -0.91 -0.17
N ILE A 230 -9.26 0.13 -0.80
CA ILE A 230 -9.87 1.27 -0.08
C ILE A 230 -11.16 0.85 0.61
N VAL A 231 -12.05 0.19 -0.15
CA VAL A 231 -13.32 -0.38 0.37
C VAL A 231 -13.02 -1.36 1.50
N GLY A 232 -11.80 -1.93 1.49
CA GLY A 232 -11.34 -2.79 2.55
C GLY A 232 -12.05 -4.15 2.50
N PHE A 233 -12.44 -4.57 1.30
CA PHE A 233 -13.01 -5.87 1.01
C PHE A 233 -11.87 -6.80 0.60
N LYS A 234 -11.68 -7.89 1.35
CA LYS A 234 -10.50 -8.77 1.25
C LYS A 234 -9.19 -7.97 1.17
N ALA A 235 -9.01 -7.00 2.06
CA ALA A 235 -7.94 -5.98 1.95
C ALA A 235 -6.53 -6.60 1.84
N LYS A 236 -6.30 -7.71 2.55
CA LYS A 236 -5.04 -8.47 2.53
C LYS A 236 -4.77 -9.07 1.14
N PHE A 237 -5.76 -9.72 0.55
CA PHE A 237 -5.64 -10.34 -0.78
C PHE A 237 -5.47 -9.29 -1.89
N SER A 238 -6.32 -8.27 -1.88
CA SER A 238 -6.28 -7.18 -2.87
C SER A 238 -4.94 -6.46 -2.86
N ALA A 239 -4.33 -6.26 -1.68
CA ALA A 239 -3.02 -5.63 -1.56
C ALA A 239 -1.87 -6.55 -2.01
N ILE A 240 -1.91 -7.86 -1.76
CA ILE A 240 -0.88 -8.79 -2.26
C ILE A 240 -0.95 -8.90 -3.79
N LEU A 241 -2.15 -9.00 -4.36
CA LEU A 241 -2.35 -9.03 -5.81
C LEU A 241 -1.85 -7.74 -6.46
N LEU A 242 -2.14 -6.58 -5.85
CA LEU A 242 -1.66 -5.29 -6.32
C LEU A 242 -0.13 -5.19 -6.24
N VAL A 243 0.48 -5.67 -5.15
CA VAL A 243 1.95 -5.74 -5.00
C VAL A 243 2.59 -6.59 -6.09
N LEU A 244 2.04 -7.76 -6.38
CA LEU A 244 2.56 -8.67 -7.40
C LEU A 244 2.43 -8.04 -8.80
N LEU A 245 1.27 -7.48 -9.12
CA LEU A 245 1.00 -6.81 -10.40
C LEU A 245 1.94 -5.62 -10.61
N LEU A 246 2.08 -4.75 -9.60
CA LEU A 246 2.98 -3.59 -9.68
C LEU A 246 4.45 -4.03 -9.81
N SER A 247 4.86 -5.08 -9.11
CA SER A 247 6.25 -5.58 -9.18
C SER A 247 6.58 -6.16 -10.55
N VAL A 248 5.68 -6.97 -11.12
CA VAL A 248 5.86 -7.52 -12.48
C VAL A 248 5.87 -6.40 -13.51
N PHE A 249 4.92 -5.47 -13.44
CA PHE A 249 4.91 -4.31 -14.33
C PHE A 249 6.19 -3.48 -14.21
N ASN A 250 6.68 -3.26 -12.99
CA ASN A 250 7.88 -2.49 -12.75
C ASN A 250 9.11 -3.10 -13.44
N ILE A 251 9.25 -4.42 -13.38
CA ILE A 251 10.34 -5.15 -14.04
C ILE A 251 10.20 -5.08 -15.56
N LEU A 252 8.99 -5.25 -16.09
CA LEU A 252 8.75 -5.28 -17.55
C LEU A 252 8.87 -3.90 -18.20
N VAL A 253 8.33 -2.86 -17.56
CA VAL A 253 8.21 -1.52 -18.14
C VAL A 253 9.37 -0.62 -17.75
N ASN A 254 9.83 -0.68 -16.50
CA ASN A 254 10.97 0.11 -16.03
C ASN A 254 12.25 -0.71 -16.03
N ASN A 255 12.51 -1.42 -17.12
CA ASN A 255 13.71 -2.23 -17.31
C ASN A 255 14.96 -1.38 -17.61
N PHE A 256 15.34 -0.51 -16.67
CA PHE A 256 16.49 0.40 -16.81
C PHE A 256 17.81 -0.33 -17.07
N TRP A 257 17.87 -1.61 -16.68
CA TRP A 257 19.00 -2.55 -16.84
C TRP A 257 19.32 -2.84 -18.31
N THR A 258 18.32 -2.79 -19.19
CA THR A 258 18.48 -3.01 -20.64
C THR A 258 18.80 -1.75 -21.43
N LEU A 259 18.65 -0.56 -20.83
CA LEU A 259 18.95 0.71 -21.50
C LEU A 259 20.45 1.03 -21.48
N HIS A 260 20.94 1.50 -22.63
CA HIS A 260 22.33 1.90 -22.82
C HIS A 260 22.73 3.06 -21.87
N PRO A 261 23.99 3.11 -21.40
CA PRO A 261 24.43 4.06 -20.36
C PRO A 261 24.18 5.54 -20.66
N HIS A 262 24.16 5.94 -21.94
CA HIS A 262 24.01 7.34 -22.36
C HIS A 262 22.60 7.72 -22.80
N HIS A 263 21.60 6.86 -22.58
CA HIS A 263 20.24 7.17 -23.00
C HIS A 263 19.53 8.08 -21.97
N PRO A 264 19.00 9.26 -22.35
CA PRO A 264 18.37 10.22 -21.42
C PRO A 264 17.21 9.62 -20.61
N HIS A 265 16.51 8.63 -21.17
CA HIS A 265 15.39 7.96 -20.50
C HIS A 265 15.80 6.96 -19.42
N LYS A 266 17.09 6.62 -19.31
CA LYS A 266 17.56 5.62 -18.33
C LYS A 266 17.40 6.11 -16.89
N ASP A 267 17.73 7.37 -16.64
CA ASP A 267 17.63 7.95 -15.29
C ASP A 267 16.18 8.12 -14.85
N PHE A 268 15.29 8.49 -15.78
CA PHE A 268 13.85 8.51 -15.53
C PHE A 268 13.31 7.10 -15.23
N ALA A 269 13.67 6.09 -16.04
CA ALA A 269 13.23 4.72 -15.82
C ALA A 269 13.77 4.12 -14.49
N LYS A 270 15.01 4.43 -14.13
CA LYS A 270 15.61 4.02 -12.85
C LYS A 270 14.88 4.67 -11.69
N TYR A 271 14.66 5.97 -11.74
CA TYR A 271 13.93 6.69 -10.71
C TYR A 271 12.51 6.12 -10.53
N ASP A 272 11.77 5.93 -11.61
CA ASP A 272 10.42 5.36 -11.58
C ASP A 272 10.44 3.92 -11.03
N PHE A 273 11.47 3.13 -11.34
CA PHE A 273 11.63 1.78 -10.81
C PHE A 273 11.72 1.74 -9.29
N PHE A 274 12.62 2.53 -8.70
CA PHE A 274 12.81 2.57 -7.25
C PHE A 274 11.64 3.21 -6.53
N GLN A 275 10.96 4.14 -7.19
CA GLN A 275 9.76 4.73 -6.65
C GLN A 275 8.63 3.71 -6.55
N ILE A 276 8.39 2.91 -7.60
CA ILE A 276 7.40 1.82 -7.57
C ILE A 276 7.79 0.74 -6.56
N LEU A 277 9.08 0.57 -6.29
CA LEU A 277 9.51 -0.32 -5.22
C LEU A 277 9.08 0.19 -3.83
N SER A 278 9.18 1.50 -3.58
CA SER A 278 8.72 2.14 -2.34
C SER A 278 7.21 2.06 -2.13
N ILE A 279 6.44 2.19 -3.20
CA ILE A 279 5.00 1.88 -3.23
C ILE A 279 4.72 0.48 -2.70
N VAL A 280 5.39 -0.50 -3.30
CA VAL A 280 5.24 -1.90 -2.96
C VAL A 280 5.59 -2.10 -1.49
N GLY A 281 6.63 -1.42 -1.00
CA GLY A 281 6.97 -1.40 0.42
C GLY A 281 5.86 -0.89 1.33
N GLY A 282 5.20 0.22 0.97
CA GLY A 282 4.04 0.76 1.68
C GLY A 282 2.86 -0.21 1.71
N LEU A 283 2.49 -0.77 0.56
CA LEU A 283 1.43 -1.77 0.44
C LEU A 283 1.71 -3.01 1.30
N LEU A 284 2.95 -3.47 1.31
CA LEU A 284 3.38 -4.65 2.04
C LEU A 284 3.34 -4.42 3.55
N LEU A 285 3.63 -3.21 4.03
CA LEU A 285 3.37 -2.83 5.43
C LEU A 285 1.87 -2.83 5.76
N LEU A 286 1.02 -2.35 4.84
CA LEU A 286 -0.44 -2.38 5.02
C LEU A 286 -0.96 -3.82 5.13
N VAL A 287 -0.48 -4.74 4.28
CA VAL A 287 -0.84 -6.17 4.34
C VAL A 287 -0.51 -6.76 5.72
N ASN A 288 0.66 -6.42 6.26
CA ASN A 288 1.08 -6.92 7.57
C ASN A 288 0.30 -6.30 8.74
N MET A 289 -0.14 -5.04 8.63
CA MET A 289 -0.95 -4.38 9.66
C MET A 289 -2.43 -4.83 9.67
N GLY A 290 -2.89 -5.50 8.61
CA GLY A 290 -4.23 -6.06 8.51
C GLY A 290 -5.32 -5.06 8.05
N PRO A 291 -6.58 -5.53 7.94
CA PRO A 291 -7.67 -4.77 7.33
C PRO A 291 -8.07 -3.48 8.06
N GLY A 292 -7.57 -3.19 9.27
CA GLY A 292 -7.90 -1.95 9.98
C GLY A 292 -9.38 -1.88 10.37
N GLN A 293 -9.70 -1.17 11.45
CA GLN A 293 -11.02 -1.27 12.08
C GLN A 293 -12.19 -0.67 11.27
N LEU A 294 -11.89 0.08 10.20
CA LEU A 294 -12.87 0.65 9.26
C LEU A 294 -13.09 -0.18 7.99
N SER A 295 -12.35 -1.27 7.78
CA SER A 295 -12.59 -2.18 6.65
C SER A 295 -13.99 -2.78 6.72
N MET A 296 -14.63 -2.95 5.57
CA MET A 296 -15.83 -3.79 5.48
C MET A 296 -15.58 -5.20 6.02
N ASP A 297 -14.36 -5.75 5.85
CA ASP A 297 -13.96 -7.03 6.44
C ASP A 297 -14.00 -7.06 7.99
N GLU A 298 -13.74 -5.94 8.67
CA GLU A 298 -13.79 -5.87 10.13
C GLU A 298 -15.25 -5.77 10.60
N LYS A 299 -16.07 -4.98 9.90
CA LYS A 299 -17.51 -4.86 10.19
C LYS A 299 -18.25 -6.19 10.00
N LYS A 300 -17.79 -7.03 9.07
CA LYS A 300 -18.36 -8.36 8.81
C LYS A 300 -17.91 -9.45 9.80
N LYS A 301 -16.99 -9.15 10.72
CA LYS A 301 -16.64 -10.01 11.87
C LYS A 301 -17.42 -9.65 13.14
N VAL A 302 -18.00 -8.46 13.18
CA VAL A 302 -18.77 -7.93 14.32
C VAL A 302 -20.27 -8.22 14.18
N TYR A 303 -20.73 -8.51 12.96
CA TYR A 303 -22.07 -9.02 12.64
C TYR A 303 -21.96 -10.43 12.09
#